data_AF-A0A0D3QTE3-F1
#
_entry.id   AF-A0A0D3QTE3-F1
#
_cell.length_a   1.000
_cell.length_b   1.000
_cell.length_c   1.000
_cell.angle_alpha   90.00
_cell.angle_beta   90.00
_cell.angle_gamma   90.00
#
_symmetry.space_group_name_H-M   'P 1'
#
loop_
_entity.id
_entity.type
_entity.pdbx_description
1 polymer ?
#
loop_
_entity_poly.entity_id
_entity_poly.type
_entity_poly.pdbx_seq_one_letter_code
_entity_poly.pdbx_strand_id
1 'polypeptide(L)'
;LVIGVSAPQGSGKTTLVFALDFFFRVAGRNSATLSIDDFYLTAKEQNQLRDNNPENALLEFRGNAGSHDLQFSVDTLESLIKLTKKDTKMKLPRYDKSAFGGRGDRADPSTWPEVEGPLEVVLFEGWMLGF
;
A
#
# COMPACT_ATOMS: atom_id res chain seq x y z
N LEU A 1 9.07 -9.91 9.80
CA LEU A 1 7.97 -9.50 10.71
C LEU A 1 7.07 -8.52 9.95
N VAL A 2 5.74 -8.61 10.10
CA VAL A 2 4.79 -7.61 9.57
C VAL A 2 4.06 -6.97 10.74
N ILE A 3 4.01 -5.63 10.77
CA ILE A 3 3.26 -4.87 11.77
C ILE A 3 2.14 -4.12 11.05
N GLY A 4 0.90 -4.52 11.35
CA GLY A 4 -0.31 -3.83 10.88
C GLY A 4 -0.66 -2.64 11.77
N VAL A 5 -0.88 -1.47 11.18
CA VAL A 5 -1.33 -0.26 11.88
C VAL A 5 -2.72 0.13 11.36
N SER A 6 -3.73 -0.09 12.20
CA SER A 6 -5.12 0.27 11.90
C SER A 6 -5.55 1.47 12.71
N ALA A 7 -6.03 2.53 12.06
CA ALA A 7 -6.58 3.70 12.73
C ALA A 7 -7.47 4.55 11.79
N PRO A 8 -8.44 5.31 12.35
CA PRO A 8 -9.28 6.21 11.56
C PRO A 8 -8.48 7.21 10.72
N GLN A 9 -9.08 7.74 9.65
CA GLN A 9 -8.48 8.83 8.89
C GLN A 9 -8.24 10.06 9.79
N GLY A 10 -7.11 10.76 9.59
CA GLY A 10 -6.72 11.91 10.42
C GLY A 10 -6.08 11.57 11.78
N SER A 11 -6.01 10.30 12.18
CA SER A 11 -5.43 9.89 13.48
C SER A 11 -3.89 9.89 13.56
N GLY A 12 -3.19 10.15 12.45
CA GLY A 12 -1.73 10.20 12.41
C GLY A 12 -1.02 8.87 12.10
N LYS A 13 -1.72 7.82 11.63
CA LYS A 13 -1.11 6.53 11.26
C LYS A 13 0.08 6.64 10.30
N THR A 14 -0.04 7.45 9.25
CA THR A 14 1.04 7.67 8.27
C THR A 14 2.23 8.38 8.91
N THR A 15 1.98 9.33 9.81
CA THR A 15 3.03 10.02 10.57
C THR A 15 3.77 9.06 11.50
N LEU A 16 3.05 8.17 12.18
CA LEU A 16 3.63 7.13 13.03
C LEU A 16 4.52 6.18 12.22
N VAL A 17 4.01 5.66 11.09
CA VAL A 17 4.79 4.75 10.23
C VAL A 17 6.03 5.43 9.67
N PHE A 18 5.93 6.70 9.25
CA PHE A 18 7.09 7.47 8.82
C PHE A 18 8.14 7.61 9.92
N ALA A 19 7.73 7.90 11.16
CA ALA A 19 8.64 8.00 12.30
C ALA A 19 9.31 6.66 12.61
N LEU A 20 8.54 5.56 12.58
CA LEU A 20 9.09 4.21 12.78
C LEU A 20 10.13 3.86 11.71
N ASP A 21 9.82 4.07 10.44
CA ASP A 21 10.76 3.85 9.34
C ASP A 21 12.06 4.66 9.51
N PHE A 22 11.92 5.94 9.90
CA PHE A 22 13.07 6.78 10.21
C PHE A 22 13.93 6.19 11.33
N PHE A 23 13.33 5.70 12.42
CA PHE A 23 14.08 5.08 13.51
C PHE A 23 14.78 3.78 13.11
N PHE A 24 14.17 2.95 12.26
CA PHE A 24 14.85 1.76 11.72
C PHE A 24 16.10 2.15 10.91
N ARG A 25 15.97 3.15 10.03
CA ARG A 25 17.09 3.65 9.23
C ARG A 25 18.22 4.20 10.09
N VAL A 26 17.90 5.02 11.10
CA VAL A 26 18.90 5.56 12.05
C VAL A 26 19.59 4.45 12.85
N ALA A 27 18.89 3.36 13.14
CA ALA A 27 19.46 2.17 13.80
C ALA A 27 20.26 1.25 12.86
N GLY A 28 20.45 1.62 11.59
CA GLY A 28 21.17 0.82 10.60
C GLY A 28 20.43 -0.45 10.17
N ARG A 29 19.08 -0.42 10.22
CA ARG A 29 18.21 -1.53 9.85
C ARG A 29 17.26 -1.09 8.73
N ASN A 30 16.86 -2.02 7.87
CA ASN A 30 15.94 -1.71 6.78
C ASN A 30 14.50 -2.06 7.17
N SER A 31 13.57 -1.17 6.80
CA SER A 31 12.13 -1.36 6.88
C SER A 31 11.49 -1.11 5.51
N ALA A 32 10.31 -1.69 5.28
CA ALA A 32 9.46 -1.33 4.16
C ALA A 32 8.14 -0.76 4.68
N THR A 33 7.66 0.31 4.05
CA THR A 33 6.38 0.95 4.39
C THR A 33 5.38 0.79 3.25
N LEU A 34 4.21 0.24 3.56
CA LEU A 34 3.09 0.07 2.65
C LEU A 34 1.82 0.68 3.25
N SER A 35 1.04 1.34 2.41
CA SER A 35 -0.34 1.71 2.73
C SER A 35 -1.31 0.76 2.03
N ILE A 36 -2.44 0.44 2.63
CA ILE A 36 -3.52 -0.27 1.92
C ILE A 36 -3.97 0.52 0.69
N ASP A 37 -3.91 1.85 0.76
CA ASP A 37 -4.24 2.74 -0.36
C ASP A 37 -3.29 2.56 -1.56
N ASP A 38 -2.09 2.01 -1.38
CA ASP A 38 -1.17 1.70 -2.49
C ASP A 38 -1.70 0.54 -3.37
N PHE A 39 -2.66 -0.21 -2.84
CA PHE A 39 -3.26 -1.40 -3.46
C PHE A 39 -4.68 -1.17 -3.94
N TYR A 40 -5.11 0.07 -4.13
CA TYR A 40 -6.36 0.32 -4.86
C TYR A 40 -6.29 -0.32 -6.26
N LEU A 41 -7.46 -0.73 -6.75
CA LEU A 41 -7.63 -1.16 -8.14
C LEU A 41 -7.16 -0.07 -9.10
N THR A 42 -6.66 -0.46 -10.27
CA THR A 42 -6.37 0.50 -11.35
C THR A 42 -7.64 1.25 -11.74
N ALA A 43 -7.50 2.41 -12.38
CA ALA A 43 -8.65 3.20 -12.84
C ALA A 43 -9.58 2.36 -13.74
N LYS A 44 -9.01 1.49 -14.56
CA LYS A 44 -9.76 0.55 -15.41
C LYS A 44 -10.57 -0.45 -14.59
N GLU A 45 -9.93 -1.12 -13.63
CA GLU A 45 -10.57 -2.13 -12.79
C GLU A 45 -11.62 -1.50 -11.85
N GLN A 46 -11.38 -0.30 -11.32
CA GLN A 46 -12.35 0.45 -10.53
C GLN A 46 -13.60 0.81 -11.35
N ASN A 47 -13.43 1.21 -12.62
CA ASN A 47 -14.57 1.46 -13.51
C ASN A 47 -15.36 0.16 -13.78
N GLN A 48 -14.67 -0.96 -14.00
CA GLN A 48 -15.34 -2.26 -14.15
C GLN A 48 -16.09 -2.67 -12.89
N LEU A 49 -15.51 -2.47 -11.71
CA LEU A 49 -16.16 -2.75 -10.43
C LEU A 49 -17.45 -1.94 -10.28
N ARG A 50 -17.41 -0.63 -10.56
CA ARG A 50 -18.59 0.25 -10.57
C ARG A 50 -19.63 -0.26 -11.56
N ASP A 51 -19.25 -0.50 -12.81
CA ASP A 51 -20.19 -0.86 -13.88
C ASP A 51 -20.88 -2.21 -13.61
N ASN A 52 -20.19 -3.12 -12.93
CA ASN A 52 -20.76 -4.40 -12.49
C ASN A 52 -21.67 -4.29 -11.26
N ASN A 53 -21.63 -3.15 -10.55
CA ASN A 53 -22.37 -2.92 -9.30
C ASN A 53 -23.09 -1.56 -9.31
N PRO A 54 -23.94 -1.26 -10.31
CA PRO A 54 -24.52 0.08 -10.51
C PRO A 54 -25.39 0.57 -9.35
N GLU A 55 -26.00 -0.36 -8.58
CA GLU A 55 -26.85 -0.05 -7.44
C GLU A 55 -26.07 0.13 -6.12
N ASN A 56 -24.75 -0.12 -6.12
CA ASN A 56 -23.92 -0.03 -4.92
C ASN A 56 -23.01 1.21 -4.97
N ALA A 57 -23.52 2.32 -4.44
CA ALA A 57 -22.78 3.58 -4.36
C ALA A 57 -21.45 3.48 -3.58
N LEU A 58 -21.30 2.50 -2.67
CA LEU A 58 -20.05 2.31 -1.92
C LEU A 58 -18.90 1.78 -2.79
N LEU A 59 -19.20 1.21 -3.96
CA LEU A 59 -18.22 0.67 -4.91
C LEU A 59 -18.00 1.58 -6.12
N GLU A 60 -18.66 2.73 -6.17
CA GLU A 60 -18.49 3.69 -7.27
C GLU A 60 -17.06 4.26 -7.33
N PHE A 61 -16.44 4.43 -6.17
CA PHE A 61 -15.11 5.01 -6.01
C PHE A 61 -14.20 4.10 -5.19
N ARG A 62 -12.89 4.37 -5.30
CA ARG A 62 -11.88 3.77 -4.42
C ARG A 62 -12.17 4.14 -2.95
N GLY A 63 -12.00 3.20 -2.04
CA GLY A 63 -12.04 3.44 -0.61
C GLY A 63 -12.47 2.20 0.16
N ASN A 64 -13.68 1.73 -0.08
CA ASN A 64 -14.29 0.66 0.69
C ASN A 64 -13.72 -0.73 0.37
N ALA A 65 -14.05 -1.72 1.21
CA ALA A 65 -13.75 -3.11 0.93
C ALA A 65 -14.29 -3.52 -0.45
N GLY A 66 -13.45 -4.21 -1.23
CA GLY A 66 -13.72 -4.56 -2.63
C GLY A 66 -13.02 -3.65 -3.65
N SER A 67 -12.60 -2.43 -3.29
CA SER A 67 -11.91 -1.51 -4.21
C SER A 67 -10.39 -1.71 -4.27
N HIS A 68 -9.87 -2.84 -3.79
CA HIS A 68 -8.43 -3.11 -3.68
C HIS A 68 -8.05 -4.37 -4.45
N ASP A 69 -6.85 -4.34 -5.05
CA ASP A 69 -6.24 -5.49 -5.70
C ASP A 69 -5.60 -6.40 -4.63
N LEU A 70 -6.41 -7.33 -4.12
CA LEU A 70 -6.02 -8.20 -3.01
C LEU A 70 -4.86 -9.13 -3.40
N GLN A 71 -4.90 -9.72 -4.60
CA GLN A 71 -3.84 -10.63 -5.03
C GLN A 71 -2.50 -9.89 -5.14
N PHE A 72 -2.50 -8.70 -5.74
CA PHE A 72 -1.31 -7.87 -5.82
C PHE A 72 -0.77 -7.49 -4.43
N SER A 73 -1.65 -7.21 -3.46
CA SER A 73 -1.24 -6.92 -2.09
C SER A 73 -0.58 -8.11 -1.38
N VAL A 74 -1.13 -9.31 -1.55
CA VAL A 74 -0.59 -10.55 -0.97
C VAL A 74 0.77 -10.86 -1.59
N ASP A 75 0.86 -10.83 -2.92
CA ASP A 75 2.10 -11.12 -3.65
C ASP A 75 3.23 -10.14 -3.26
N THR A 76 2.88 -8.87 -3.07
CA THR A 76 3.81 -7.83 -2.62
C THR A 76 4.29 -8.12 -1.19
N LEU A 77 3.38 -8.39 -0.25
CA LEU A 77 3.73 -8.69 1.14
C LEU A 77 4.60 -9.96 1.24
N GLU A 78 4.24 -11.01 0.51
CA GLU A 78 5.03 -12.24 0.48
C GLU A 78 6.44 -12.02 -0.06
N SER A 79 6.57 -11.22 -1.13
CA SER A 79 7.86 -10.90 -1.72
C SER A 79 8.75 -10.11 -0.75
N LEU A 80 8.16 -9.15 -0.01
CA LEU A 80 8.89 -8.38 1.01
C LEU A 80 9.34 -9.25 2.18
N ILE A 81 8.50 -10.17 2.66
CA ILE A 81 8.88 -11.11 3.73
C ILE A 81 10.05 -12.01 3.30
N LYS A 82 10.15 -12.32 2.00
CA LYS A 82 11.23 -13.13 1.42
C LYS A 82 12.49 -12.30 1.09
N LEU A 83 12.48 -10.98 1.28
CA LEU A 83 13.61 -10.08 1.00
C LEU A 83 14.68 -10.14 2.11
N THR A 84 15.35 -11.28 2.22
CA THR A 84 16.28 -11.61 3.33
C THR A 84 17.77 -11.47 2.96
N LYS A 85 18.08 -11.16 1.71
CA LYS A 85 19.47 -11.02 1.23
C LYS A 85 19.83 -9.55 1.07
N LYS A 86 21.08 -9.23 1.41
CA LYS A 86 21.69 -7.92 1.10
C LYS A 86 21.70 -7.67 -0.41
N ASP A 87 21.71 -6.39 -0.80
CA ASP A 87 21.79 -5.93 -2.19
C ASP A 87 20.62 -6.40 -3.08
N THR A 88 19.58 -7.02 -2.50
CA THR A 88 18.37 -7.41 -3.21
C THR A 88 17.34 -6.31 -3.06
N LYS A 89 16.98 -5.68 -4.17
CA LYS A 89 16.06 -4.55 -4.20
C LYS A 89 14.67 -4.96 -4.67
N MET A 90 13.67 -4.28 -4.15
CA MET A 90 12.28 -4.43 -4.56
C MET A 90 11.63 -3.05 -4.63
N LYS A 91 10.83 -2.82 -5.68
CA LYS A 91 10.00 -1.62 -5.79
C LYS A 91 8.72 -1.78 -4.98
N LEU A 92 8.31 -0.72 -4.29
CA LEU A 92 7.08 -0.69 -3.53
C LEU A 92 5.97 0.02 -4.31
N PRO A 93 4.79 -0.60 -4.47
CA PRO A 93 3.69 0.03 -5.18
C PRO A 93 3.31 1.38 -4.59
N ARG A 94 2.90 2.28 -5.47
CA ARG A 94 2.29 3.56 -5.09
C ARG A 94 1.04 3.79 -5.92
N TYR A 95 0.08 4.46 -5.32
CA TYR A 95 -1.14 4.89 -5.99
C TYR A 95 -1.15 6.40 -6.16
N ASP A 96 -1.32 6.87 -7.40
CA ASP A 96 -1.49 8.29 -7.69
C ASP A 96 -2.97 8.65 -7.56
N LYS A 97 -3.32 9.25 -6.42
CA LYS A 97 -4.69 9.71 -6.13
C LYS A 97 -5.13 10.88 -7.01
N SER A 98 -4.21 11.59 -7.65
CA SER A 98 -4.48 12.76 -8.49
C SER A 98 -4.78 12.42 -9.95
N ALA A 99 -4.35 11.24 -10.40
CA ALA A 99 -4.60 10.75 -11.75
C ALA A 99 -6.10 10.73 -12.10
N PHE A 100 -6.43 10.80 -13.40
CA PHE A 100 -7.80 10.80 -13.91
C PHE A 100 -8.72 11.84 -13.22
N GLY A 101 -8.20 13.05 -13.00
CA GLY A 101 -8.97 14.13 -12.36
C GLY A 101 -9.33 13.84 -10.91
N GLY A 102 -8.42 13.21 -10.15
CA GLY A 102 -8.62 12.86 -8.75
C GLY A 102 -9.34 11.52 -8.51
N ARG A 103 -9.74 10.80 -9.57
CA ARG A 103 -10.29 9.44 -9.44
C ARG A 103 -9.22 8.41 -9.11
N GLY A 104 -7.97 8.73 -9.44
CA GLY A 104 -6.78 8.01 -9.10
C GLY A 104 -6.48 6.82 -10.01
N ASP A 105 -5.23 6.40 -10.01
CA ASP A 105 -4.76 5.18 -10.67
C ASP A 105 -3.47 4.68 -10.00
N ARG A 106 -3.11 3.43 -10.28
CA ARG A 106 -1.81 2.90 -9.88
C ARG A 106 -0.71 3.74 -10.53
N ALA A 107 0.23 4.22 -9.71
CA ALA A 107 1.33 5.04 -10.22
C ALA A 107 2.25 4.21 -11.12
N ASP A 108 2.95 4.88 -12.03
CA ASP A 108 3.92 4.26 -12.93
C ASP A 108 5.02 3.54 -12.10
N PRO A 109 5.27 2.22 -12.32
CA PRO A 109 6.30 1.48 -11.61
C PRO A 109 7.72 2.04 -11.71
N SER A 110 8.01 2.89 -12.70
CA SER A 110 9.29 3.61 -12.79
C SER A 110 9.46 4.65 -11.67
N THR A 111 8.36 5.14 -11.09
CA THR A 111 8.33 6.16 -10.02
C THR A 111 8.26 5.57 -8.62
N TRP A 112 8.05 4.26 -8.51
CA TRP A 112 7.92 3.56 -7.23
C TRP A 112 9.23 3.61 -6.44
N PRO A 113 9.19 3.88 -5.13
CA PRO A 113 10.37 3.85 -4.30
C PRO A 113 10.90 2.41 -4.19
N GLU A 114 12.21 2.29 -3.99
CA GLU A 114 12.89 1.02 -3.80
C GLU A 114 13.23 0.80 -2.32
N VAL A 115 13.14 -0.45 -1.89
CA VAL A 115 13.69 -0.93 -0.62
C VAL A 115 14.71 -2.03 -0.87
N GLU A 116 15.63 -2.19 0.08
CA GLU A 116 16.71 -3.17 -0.01
C GLU A 116 16.68 -4.13 1.19
N GLY A 117 16.92 -5.41 0.93
CA GLY A 117 17.03 -6.42 1.96
C GLY A 117 18.37 -6.37 2.74
N PRO A 118 18.50 -7.10 3.86
CA PRO A 118 17.42 -7.79 4.56
C PRO A 118 16.43 -6.79 5.20
N LEU A 119 15.13 -7.07 5.12
CA LEU A 119 14.12 -6.30 5.83
C LEU A 119 13.89 -6.85 7.24
N GLU A 120 13.99 -5.99 8.23
CA GLU A 120 13.69 -6.35 9.62
C GLU A 120 12.18 -6.36 9.87
N VAL A 121 11.48 -5.43 9.24
CA VAL A 121 10.04 -5.24 9.40
C VAL A 121 9.39 -4.69 8.14
N VAL A 122 8.16 -5.13 7.89
CA VAL A 122 7.22 -4.48 6.98
C VAL A 122 6.18 -3.75 7.84
N LEU A 123 6.10 -2.44 7.69
CA LEU A 123 5.11 -1.56 8.32
C LEU A 123 3.95 -1.40 7.33
N PHE A 124 2.80 -1.99 7.63
CA PHE A 124 1.62 -1.96 6.78
C PHE A 124 0.51 -1.18 7.46
N GLU A 125 0.06 -0.08 6.87
CA GLU A 125 -0.95 0.79 7.47
C GLU A 125 -2.21 0.92 6.62
N GLY A 126 -3.34 1.14 7.27
CA GLY A 126 -4.61 1.36 6.59
C GLY A 126 -5.74 1.62 7.56
N TRP A 127 -6.81 2.26 7.08
CA TRP A 127 -7.93 2.64 7.95
C TRP A 127 -8.87 1.47 8.29
N MET A 128 -8.83 0.40 7.49
CA MET A 128 -9.68 -0.78 7.62
C MET A 128 -8.89 -2.08 7.86
N LEU A 129 -7.62 -1.99 8.29
CA LEU A 129 -6.84 -3.20 8.56
C LEU A 129 -7.43 -3.96 9.76
N GLY A 130 -7.69 -5.26 9.58
CA GLY A 130 -8.21 -6.15 10.62
C GLY A 130 -9.73 -6.12 10.82
N PHE A 131 -10.48 -5.46 9.94
CA PHE A 131 -11.95 -5.45 9.93
C PHE A 131 -12.52 -6.62 9.10
#